data_AF-A0A965FNB4-F1
#
_entry.id   AF-A0A965FNB4-F1
#
_cell.length_a   1.000
_cell.length_b   1.000
_cell.length_c   1.000
_cell.angle_alpha   90.00
_cell.angle_beta   90.00
_cell.angle_gamma   90.00
#
_symmetry.space_group_name_H-M   'P 1'
#
loop_
_entity.id
_entity.type
_entity.pdbx_description
1 polymer ?
#
loop_
_entity_poly.entity_id
_entity_poly.type
_entity_poly.pdbx_seq_one_letter_code
_entity_poly.pdbx_strand_id
1 'polypeptide(L)'
;MKRLLNILVIDSIRELIRYKSFFLLVALLILLDRLLRHYSAKIQFQFDRGNLLDYQWLAIWTYETLPGEIMGMLLNWKLWAVAMGLFFFKQLTSMWPSSDMRLMHRKEGGTFRIFNSLRSIQGAQILWDALAISTVGVIGLIWSGSGYLMGWWNWHEWRHPAALLPPLLMAGIFWPVGMAGFSYSSKLAVLRRSGFEEKRRLFFCLFLKPRVMLMSWIFFLFRILISLIFVLIVPIGVLLSVENLPLRILLASLSAAPAYSYVKMATFKFFLEVYRPYPEIRREYPEYFEALPN
;
A
#
# COMPACT_ATOMS: atom_id res chain seq x y z
N MET A 1 -15.81 -18.69 6.23
CA MET A 1 -16.20 -17.55 5.36
C MET A 1 -17.21 -16.62 6.02
N LYS A 2 -18.34 -17.08 6.56
CA LYS A 2 -19.33 -16.21 7.25
C LYS A 2 -18.70 -15.33 8.35
N ARG A 3 -17.85 -15.91 9.20
CA ARG A 3 -17.10 -15.17 10.24
C ARG A 3 -16.19 -14.08 9.67
N LEU A 4 -15.37 -14.42 8.65
CA LEU A 4 -14.49 -13.46 7.97
C LEU A 4 -15.30 -12.30 7.38
N LEU A 5 -16.43 -12.60 6.73
CA LEU A 5 -17.27 -11.59 6.08
C LEU A 5 -17.93 -10.66 7.11
N ASN A 6 -18.40 -11.19 8.24
CA ASN A 6 -18.92 -10.38 9.35
C ASN A 6 -17.85 -9.44 9.93
N ILE A 7 -16.63 -9.95 10.15
CA ILE A 7 -15.51 -9.16 10.67
C ILE A 7 -15.12 -8.04 9.67
N LEU A 8 -15.02 -8.37 8.39
CA LEU A 8 -14.56 -7.45 7.35
C LEU A 8 -15.61 -6.40 7.00
N VAL A 9 -16.90 -6.74 7.03
CA VAL A 9 -17.98 -5.83 6.62
C VAL A 9 -18.61 -5.16 7.85
N ILE A 10 -19.27 -5.94 8.71
CA ILE A 10 -20.12 -5.41 9.78
C ILE A 10 -19.27 -4.74 10.87
N ASP A 11 -18.26 -5.45 11.38
CA ASP A 11 -17.45 -4.90 12.47
C ASP A 11 -16.56 -3.74 12.01
N SER A 12 -16.06 -3.79 10.77
CA SER A 12 -15.21 -2.71 10.22
C SER A 12 -16.01 -1.41 10.02
N ILE A 13 -17.27 -1.50 9.57
CA ILE A 13 -18.15 -0.33 9.44
C ILE A 13 -18.50 0.23 10.81
N ARG A 14 -18.84 -0.63 11.79
CA ARG A 14 -19.17 -0.20 13.16
C ARG A 14 -18.04 0.58 13.82
N GLU A 15 -16.80 0.16 13.59
CA GLU A 15 -15.61 0.78 14.20
C GLU A 15 -15.07 1.98 13.42
N LEU A 16 -15.56 2.23 12.20
CA LEU A 16 -15.18 3.35 11.35
C LEU A 16 -15.37 4.71 12.05
N ILE A 17 -16.46 4.85 12.82
CA ILE A 17 -16.83 6.08 13.53
C ILE A 17 -15.78 6.46 14.59
N ARG A 18 -15.02 5.49 15.10
CA ARG A 18 -13.99 5.70 16.13
C ARG A 18 -12.61 5.99 15.53
N TYR A 19 -12.44 5.86 14.22
CA TYR A 19 -11.16 5.98 13.54
C TYR A 19 -10.86 7.45 13.19
N LYS A 20 -9.94 8.07 13.94
CA LYS A 20 -9.68 9.52 13.87
C LYS A 20 -8.63 9.91 12.83
N SER A 21 -7.90 8.94 12.27
CA SER A 21 -6.88 9.18 11.24
C SER A 21 -7.45 9.63 9.88
N PHE A 22 -8.77 9.80 9.75
CA PHE A 22 -9.46 10.39 8.60
C PHE A 22 -9.00 11.82 8.28
N PHE A 23 -8.73 12.65 9.30
CA PHE A 23 -8.31 14.05 9.10
C PHE A 23 -6.99 14.19 8.34
N LEU A 24 -6.09 13.20 8.49
CA LEU A 24 -4.86 13.13 7.71
C LEU A 24 -5.16 13.01 6.22
N LEU A 25 -6.14 12.20 5.83
CA LEU A 25 -6.49 12.01 4.42
C LEU A 25 -7.05 13.30 3.81
N VAL A 26 -7.88 14.04 4.54
CA VAL A 26 -8.39 15.34 4.10
C VAL A 26 -7.25 16.33 3.88
N ALA A 27 -6.28 16.39 4.80
CA ALA A 27 -5.09 17.23 4.63
C ALA A 27 -4.26 16.82 3.39
N LEU A 28 -4.12 15.52 3.14
CA LEU A 28 -3.45 15.00 1.94
C LEU A 28 -4.19 15.34 0.65
N LEU A 29 -5.53 15.29 0.65
CA LEU A 29 -6.34 15.68 -0.52
C LEU A 29 -6.20 17.17 -0.84
N ILE A 30 -6.12 18.03 0.17
CA ILE A 30 -5.87 19.46 -0.02
C ILE A 30 -4.47 19.68 -0.63
N LEU A 31 -3.47 18.95 -0.14
CA LEU A 31 -2.10 19.03 -0.65
C LEU A 31 -2.03 18.51 -2.10
N LEU A 32 -2.73 17.42 -2.39
CA LEU A 32 -2.87 16.85 -3.73
C LEU A 32 -3.59 17.81 -4.69
N ASP A 33 -4.66 18.48 -4.28
CA ASP A 33 -5.37 19.49 -5.08
C ASP A 33 -4.43 20.63 -5.50
N ARG A 34 -3.65 21.16 -4.54
CA ARG A 34 -2.67 22.22 -4.80
C ARG A 34 -1.57 21.78 -5.75
N LEU A 35 -1.04 20.58 -5.55
CA LEU A 35 -0.03 20.01 -6.45
C LEU A 35 -0.61 19.79 -7.84
N LEU A 36 -1.75 19.13 -7.95
CA LEU A 36 -2.40 18.84 -9.23
C LEU A 36 -2.69 20.11 -10.01
N ARG A 37 -3.13 21.22 -9.39
CA ARG A 37 -3.38 22.48 -10.12
C ARG A 37 -2.11 23.28 -10.43
N HIS A 38 -1.14 23.31 -9.52
CA HIS A 38 0.14 23.96 -9.79
C HIS A 38 0.88 23.28 -10.94
N TYR A 39 0.79 21.95 -10.95
CA TYR A 39 1.46 21.14 -11.93
C TYR A 39 0.59 20.88 -13.16
N SER A 40 -0.74 20.77 -13.14
CA SER A 40 -1.53 20.55 -14.37
C SER A 40 -1.38 21.68 -15.38
N ALA A 41 -1.15 22.92 -14.92
CA ALA A 41 -0.86 24.06 -15.78
C ALA A 41 0.56 24.02 -16.39
N LYS A 42 1.49 23.29 -15.78
CA LYS A 42 2.90 23.14 -16.21
C LYS A 42 3.24 21.77 -16.80
N ILE A 43 2.42 20.79 -16.47
CA ILE A 43 2.41 19.41 -16.92
C ILE A 43 1.41 19.39 -18.08
N GLN A 44 1.77 20.09 -19.16
CA GLN A 44 1.75 19.37 -20.41
C GLN A 44 2.88 18.36 -20.26
N PHE A 45 2.58 17.17 -19.74
CA PHE A 45 3.44 16.03 -20.05
C PHE A 45 3.36 15.95 -21.57
N GLN A 46 4.33 16.55 -22.26
CA GLN A 46 4.72 16.08 -23.57
C GLN A 46 5.27 14.67 -23.33
N PHE A 47 4.37 13.71 -23.12
CA PHE A 47 4.60 12.38 -23.63
C PHE A 47 4.59 12.53 -25.15
N ASP A 48 5.67 13.10 -25.69
CA ASP A 48 6.05 12.98 -27.10
C ASP A 48 6.64 11.57 -27.32
N ARG A 49 5.94 10.61 -26.72
CA ARG A 49 6.24 9.19 -26.64
C ARG A 49 5.00 8.58 -27.26
N GLY A 50 5.20 7.81 -28.34
CA GLY A 50 4.17 7.36 -29.26
C GLY A 50 2.90 6.86 -28.58
N ASN A 51 1.82 6.78 -29.37
CA ASN A 51 0.52 6.33 -28.91
C ASN A 51 0.66 5.13 -27.93
N LEU A 52 0.19 5.23 -26.69
CA LEU A 52 0.30 4.16 -25.68
C LEU A 52 -0.37 2.85 -26.11
N LEU A 53 -1.21 2.93 -27.15
CA LEU A 53 -1.84 1.80 -27.83
C LEU A 53 -0.93 1.13 -28.88
N ASP A 54 0.23 1.72 -29.17
CA ASP A 54 1.28 1.12 -29.99
C ASP A 54 2.18 0.22 -29.13
N TYR A 55 1.76 -1.04 -29.04
CA TYR A 55 2.49 -2.07 -28.32
C TYR A 55 3.89 -2.34 -28.89
N GLN A 56 4.13 -2.05 -30.17
CA GLN A 56 5.44 -2.22 -30.80
C GLN A 56 6.41 -1.17 -30.26
N TRP A 57 6.00 0.10 -30.28
CA TRP A 57 6.79 1.18 -29.68
C TRP A 57 7.07 0.93 -28.19
N LEU A 58 6.06 0.47 -27.43
CA LEU A 58 6.22 0.18 -26.00
C LEU A 58 7.24 -0.94 -25.76
N ALA A 59 7.24 -1.98 -26.60
CA ALA A 59 8.20 -3.07 -26.53
C ALA A 59 9.63 -2.60 -26.83
N ILE A 60 9.83 -1.78 -27.87
CA ILE A 60 11.12 -1.16 -28.20
C ILE A 60 11.62 -0.35 -27.00
N TRP A 61 10.80 0.56 -26.47
CA TRP A 61 11.19 1.39 -25.35
C TRP A 61 11.54 0.54 -24.11
N THR A 62 10.75 -0.48 -23.80
CA THR A 62 10.94 -1.36 -22.62
C THR A 62 12.22 -2.19 -22.70
N TYR A 63 12.59 -2.69 -23.88
CA TYR A 63 13.72 -3.61 -24.02
C TYR A 63 15.02 -2.96 -24.50
N GLU A 64 14.94 -1.81 -25.17
CA GLU A 64 16.13 -1.17 -25.77
C GLU A 64 16.49 0.15 -25.10
N THR A 65 15.49 0.95 -24.72
CA THR A 65 15.73 2.30 -24.16
C THR A 65 15.77 2.29 -22.63
N LEU A 66 14.81 1.60 -22.00
CA LEU A 66 14.61 1.59 -20.56
C LEU A 66 15.84 1.11 -19.76
N PRO A 67 16.60 0.08 -20.17
CA PRO A 67 17.80 -0.34 -19.42
C PRO A 67 18.84 0.78 -19.25
N GLY A 68 19.05 1.57 -20.31
CA GLY A 68 19.92 2.75 -20.27
C GLY A 68 19.37 3.86 -19.37
N GLU A 69 18.07 4.15 -19.49
CA GLU A 69 17.38 5.13 -18.63
C GLU A 69 17.47 4.74 -17.14
N ILE A 70 17.28 3.45 -16.79
CA ILE A 70 17.36 2.95 -15.41
C ILE A 70 18.73 3.24 -14.81
N MET A 71 19.82 2.97 -15.53
CA MET A 71 21.17 3.25 -15.03
C MET A 71 21.37 4.74 -14.78
N GLY A 72 20.89 5.60 -15.68
CA GLY A 72 20.89 7.05 -15.47
C GLY A 72 20.05 7.48 -14.26
N MET A 73 18.90 6.86 -14.03
CA MET A 73 18.04 7.12 -12.86
C MET A 73 18.68 6.69 -11.54
N LEU A 74 19.35 5.54 -11.51
CA LEU A 74 20.04 5.03 -10.32
C LEU A 74 21.21 5.92 -9.88
N LEU A 75 21.88 6.59 -10.83
CA LEU A 75 22.98 7.51 -10.53
C LEU A 75 22.50 8.92 -10.15
N ASN A 76 21.22 9.22 -10.29
CA ASN A 76 20.68 10.55 -10.04
C ASN A 76 20.34 10.74 -8.55
N TRP A 77 21.16 11.49 -7.82
CA TRP A 77 20.95 11.80 -6.40
C TRP A 77 19.60 12.48 -6.12
N LYS A 78 19.07 13.29 -7.06
CA LYS A 78 17.77 13.97 -6.89
C LYS A 78 16.64 12.94 -6.79
N LEU A 79 16.74 11.86 -7.56
CA LEU A 79 15.76 10.77 -7.53
C LEU A 79 15.80 10.05 -6.18
N TRP A 80 17.00 9.83 -5.62
CA TRP A 80 17.14 9.28 -4.27
C TRP A 80 16.59 10.20 -3.18
N ALA A 81 16.79 11.52 -3.29
CA ALA A 81 16.20 12.48 -2.36
C ALA A 81 14.66 12.43 -2.40
N VAL A 82 14.07 12.37 -3.58
CA VAL A 82 12.61 12.20 -3.76
C VAL A 82 12.15 10.85 -3.20
N ALA A 83 12.86 9.75 -3.50
CA ALA A 83 12.53 8.42 -3.00
C ALA A 83 12.58 8.35 -1.46
N MET A 84 13.58 8.98 -0.83
CA MET A 84 13.63 9.12 0.63
C MET A 84 12.46 9.95 1.17
N GLY A 85 12.12 11.06 0.52
CA GLY A 85 10.95 11.87 0.89
C GLY A 85 9.65 11.06 0.83
N LEU A 86 9.45 10.30 -0.25
CA LEU A 86 8.31 9.39 -0.42
C LEU A 86 8.30 8.27 0.60
N PHE A 87 9.47 7.74 0.97
CA PHE A 87 9.60 6.74 2.02
C PHE A 87 9.14 7.30 3.38
N PHE A 88 9.64 8.45 3.82
CA PHE A 88 9.20 9.07 5.07
C PHE A 88 7.72 9.44 5.05
N PHE A 89 7.22 9.92 3.91
CA PHE A 89 5.81 10.18 3.72
C PHE A 89 4.97 8.90 3.83
N LYS A 90 5.41 7.78 3.24
CA LYS A 90 4.80 6.46 3.43
C LYS A 90 4.83 6.06 4.89
N GLN A 91 5.92 6.30 5.61
CA GLN A 91 6.00 5.95 7.03
C GLN A 91 4.95 6.71 7.84
N LEU A 92 4.81 8.01 7.62
CA LEU A 92 3.78 8.82 8.26
C LEU A 92 2.38 8.31 7.91
N THR A 93 2.08 8.05 6.65
CA THR A 93 0.74 7.64 6.20
C THR A 93 0.39 6.18 6.45
N SER A 94 1.37 5.32 6.76
CA SER A 94 1.17 3.90 7.03
C SER A 94 1.27 3.56 8.52
N MET A 95 2.30 4.03 9.21
CA MET A 95 2.54 3.71 10.62
C MET A 95 1.59 4.47 11.54
N TRP A 96 1.24 5.73 11.22
CA TRP A 96 0.37 6.54 12.07
C TRP A 96 -1.05 5.93 12.17
N PRO A 97 -1.76 5.65 11.06
CA PRO A 97 -2.95 4.79 11.04
C PRO A 97 -2.84 3.47 11.81
N SER A 98 -1.73 2.75 11.62
CA SER A 98 -1.53 1.43 12.25
C SER A 98 -1.36 1.55 13.76
N SER A 99 -0.71 2.61 14.22
CA SER A 99 -0.52 2.96 15.63
C SER A 99 -1.85 3.40 16.28
N ASP A 100 -2.66 4.21 15.60
CA ASP A 100 -4.01 4.60 16.05
C ASP A 100 -4.92 3.38 16.22
N MET A 101 -4.93 2.46 15.24
CA MET A 101 -5.68 1.19 15.33
C MET A 101 -5.22 0.31 16.49
N ARG A 102 -3.91 0.20 16.72
CA ARG A 102 -3.36 -0.54 17.87
C ARG A 102 -3.87 0.06 19.18
N LEU A 103 -3.75 1.38 19.36
CA LEU A 103 -4.20 2.07 20.58
C LEU A 103 -5.71 1.96 20.77
N MET A 104 -6.48 1.95 19.68
CA MET A 104 -7.93 1.73 19.71
C MET A 104 -8.28 0.32 20.21
N HIS A 105 -7.66 -0.73 19.65
CA HIS A 105 -7.94 -2.11 20.04
C HIS A 105 -7.38 -2.50 21.41
N ARG A 106 -6.42 -1.75 21.94
CA ARG A 106 -5.90 -1.90 23.31
C ARG A 106 -6.52 -0.94 24.33
N LYS A 107 -7.45 -0.08 23.91
CA LYS A 107 -8.05 1.00 24.75
C LYS A 107 -7.03 1.95 25.41
N GLU A 108 -5.82 2.07 24.86
CA GLU A 108 -4.68 2.83 25.43
C GLU A 108 -4.62 4.30 24.97
N GLY A 109 -5.58 4.76 24.15
CA GLY A 109 -5.43 5.99 23.36
C GLY A 109 -5.79 7.32 24.05
N GLY A 110 -6.59 7.32 25.12
CA GLY A 110 -7.05 8.56 25.78
C GLY A 110 -7.74 9.57 24.84
N THR A 111 -7.85 10.83 25.30
CA THR A 111 -8.53 11.95 24.60
C THR A 111 -7.71 12.48 23.40
N PHE A 112 -6.38 12.53 23.53
CA PHE A 112 -5.43 13.00 22.49
C PHE A 112 -4.75 11.86 21.69
N ARG A 113 -5.54 10.84 21.32
CA ARG A 113 -5.07 9.62 20.62
C ARG A 113 -4.25 9.87 19.34
N ILE A 114 -4.58 10.92 18.61
CA ILE A 114 -3.93 11.30 17.35
C ILE A 114 -2.46 11.68 17.56
N PHE A 115 -2.15 12.46 18.61
CA PHE A 115 -0.79 12.88 18.91
C PHE A 115 -0.02 11.78 19.65
N ASN A 116 -0.70 11.01 20.50
CA ASN A 116 -0.10 9.88 21.22
C ASN A 116 0.31 8.74 20.28
N SER A 117 -0.45 8.50 19.21
CA SER A 117 -0.10 7.49 18.19
C SER A 117 1.19 7.86 17.45
N LEU A 118 1.38 9.13 17.07
CA LEU A 118 2.63 9.66 16.50
C LEU A 118 3.81 9.54 17.47
N ARG A 119 3.63 10.02 18.72
CA ARG A 119 4.70 10.01 19.74
C ARG A 119 5.14 8.58 20.13
N SER A 120 4.27 7.60 19.95
CA SER A 120 4.57 6.19 20.24
C SER A 120 5.43 5.49 19.18
N ILE A 121 5.68 6.13 18.03
CA ILE A 121 6.53 5.56 16.97
C ILE A 121 7.99 5.70 17.39
N GLN A 122 8.66 4.56 17.58
CA GLN A 122 10.08 4.51 17.96
C GLN A 122 10.97 4.23 16.75
N GLY A 123 12.23 4.67 16.79
CA GLY A 123 13.20 4.46 15.70
C GLY A 123 13.38 2.98 15.32
N ALA A 124 13.34 2.07 16.29
CA ALA A 124 13.38 0.62 16.03
C ALA A 124 12.21 0.12 15.17
N GLN A 125 11.04 0.75 15.25
CA GLN A 125 9.88 0.40 14.43
C GLN A 125 10.03 0.91 12.99
N ILE A 126 10.64 2.09 12.82
CA ILE A 126 10.97 2.64 11.49
C ILE A 126 12.03 1.77 10.82
N LEU A 127 13.08 1.38 11.55
CA LEU A 127 14.13 0.49 11.03
C LEU A 127 13.55 -0.87 10.61
N TRP A 128 12.69 -1.46 11.44
CA TRP A 128 11.98 -2.68 11.09
C TRP A 128 11.16 -2.53 9.80
N ASP A 129 10.35 -1.46 9.69
CA ASP A 129 9.52 -1.25 8.50
C ASP A 129 10.37 -1.02 7.24
N ALA A 130 11.49 -0.31 7.37
CA ALA A 130 12.47 -0.14 6.30
C ALA A 130 12.99 -1.50 5.79
N LEU A 131 13.48 -2.34 6.70
CA LEU A 131 14.05 -3.65 6.36
C LEU A 131 13.01 -4.59 5.73
N ALA A 132 11.79 -4.61 6.26
CA ALA A 132 10.70 -5.43 5.73
C ALA A 132 10.25 -4.95 4.35
N ILE A 133 10.15 -3.63 4.10
CA ILE A 133 9.88 -3.07 2.77
C ILE A 133 11.00 -3.41 1.80
N SER A 134 12.26 -3.22 2.20
CA SER A 134 13.42 -3.54 1.36
C SER A 134 13.40 -5.02 0.98
N THR A 135 13.04 -5.90 1.91
CA THR A 135 12.89 -7.34 1.64
C THR A 135 11.81 -7.60 0.59
N VAL A 136 10.63 -6.98 0.70
CA VAL A 136 9.56 -7.07 -0.31
C VAL A 136 10.04 -6.53 -1.65
N GLY A 137 10.77 -5.42 -1.64
CA GLY A 137 11.36 -4.81 -2.83
C GLY A 137 12.33 -5.75 -3.53
N VAL A 138 13.25 -6.38 -2.79
CA VAL A 138 14.20 -7.35 -3.35
C VAL A 138 13.48 -8.57 -3.92
N ILE A 139 12.52 -9.15 -3.20
CA ILE A 139 11.73 -10.29 -3.71
C ILE A 139 10.98 -9.87 -4.99
N GLY A 140 10.36 -8.70 -4.99
CA GLY A 140 9.63 -8.16 -6.13
C GLY A 140 10.52 -7.84 -7.33
N LEU A 141 11.74 -7.37 -7.09
CA LEU A 141 12.76 -7.12 -8.12
C LEU A 141 13.25 -8.42 -8.74
N ILE A 142 13.53 -9.44 -7.94
CA ILE A 142 13.94 -10.77 -8.45
C ILE A 142 12.81 -11.36 -9.28
N TRP A 143 11.58 -11.33 -8.77
CA TRP A 143 10.40 -11.87 -9.45
C TRP A 143 10.10 -11.12 -10.75
N SER A 144 9.94 -9.80 -10.69
CA SER A 144 9.63 -8.99 -11.88
C SER A 144 10.79 -8.93 -12.87
N GLY A 145 12.03 -8.98 -12.37
CA GLY A 145 13.25 -9.08 -13.16
C GLY A 145 13.30 -10.40 -13.93
N SER A 146 12.88 -11.52 -13.34
CA SER A 146 12.75 -12.79 -14.08
C SER A 146 11.73 -12.68 -15.22
N GLY A 147 10.60 -12.02 -15.00
CA GLY A 147 9.60 -11.76 -16.05
C GLY A 147 10.15 -10.84 -17.14
N TYR A 148 10.90 -9.81 -16.76
CA TYR A 148 11.60 -8.94 -17.70
C TYR A 148 12.60 -9.72 -18.56
N LEU A 149 13.41 -10.59 -17.97
CA LEU A 149 14.39 -11.42 -18.70
C LEU A 149 13.70 -12.38 -19.67
N MET A 150 12.59 -13.01 -19.27
CA MET A 150 11.77 -13.84 -20.17
C MET A 150 11.22 -13.02 -21.36
N GLY A 151 10.72 -11.82 -21.08
CA GLY A 151 10.23 -10.91 -22.12
C GLY A 151 11.35 -10.41 -23.04
N TRP A 152 12.50 -10.08 -22.48
CA TRP A 152 13.69 -9.62 -23.21
C TRP A 152 14.21 -10.70 -24.16
N TRP A 153 14.25 -11.96 -23.72
CA TRP A 153 14.61 -13.10 -24.56
C TRP A 153 13.65 -13.23 -25.76
N ASN A 154 12.34 -13.23 -25.49
CA ASN A 154 11.31 -13.30 -26.54
C ASN A 154 11.40 -12.12 -27.52
N TRP A 155 11.71 -10.92 -27.01
CA TRP A 155 11.88 -9.74 -27.85
C TRP A 155 13.07 -9.88 -28.81
N HIS A 156 14.22 -10.34 -28.32
CA HIS A 156 15.43 -10.46 -29.15
C HIS A 156 15.32 -11.56 -30.21
N GLU A 157 14.57 -12.63 -29.92
CA GLU A 157 14.38 -13.75 -30.84
C GLU A 157 13.28 -13.50 -31.87
N TRP A 158 12.15 -12.90 -31.46
CA TRP A 158 10.94 -12.83 -32.30
C TRP A 158 10.51 -11.41 -32.68
N ARG A 159 11.06 -10.37 -32.02
CA ARG A 159 10.72 -8.94 -32.24
C ARG A 159 9.22 -8.63 -32.18
N HIS A 160 8.47 -9.43 -31.41
CA HIS A 160 7.02 -9.35 -31.32
C HIS A 160 6.55 -8.65 -30.02
N PRO A 161 5.53 -7.77 -30.05
CA PRO A 161 5.03 -7.05 -28.87
C PRO A 161 4.56 -7.94 -27.72
N ALA A 162 4.16 -9.19 -28.01
CA ALA A 162 3.80 -10.16 -26.98
C ALA A 162 4.93 -10.44 -25.98
N ALA A 163 6.16 -10.08 -26.31
CA ALA A 163 7.29 -10.02 -25.38
C ALA A 163 6.98 -9.18 -24.12
N LEU A 164 6.03 -8.25 -24.14
CA LEU A 164 5.59 -7.48 -22.97
C LEU A 164 4.75 -8.29 -21.96
N LEU A 165 4.18 -9.43 -22.36
CA LEU A 165 3.28 -10.21 -21.49
C LEU A 165 3.98 -10.77 -20.25
N PRO A 166 5.17 -11.42 -20.34
CA PRO A 166 5.86 -11.95 -19.16
C PRO A 166 6.09 -10.91 -18.04
N PRO A 167 6.71 -9.73 -18.28
CA PRO A 167 6.92 -8.76 -17.20
C PRO A 167 5.60 -8.22 -16.64
N LEU A 168 4.58 -7.98 -17.49
CA LEU A 168 3.27 -7.49 -17.04
C LEU A 168 2.57 -8.51 -16.13
N LEU A 169 2.56 -9.78 -16.53
CA LEU A 169 1.95 -10.87 -15.75
C LEU A 169 2.69 -11.06 -14.43
N MET A 170 4.02 -11.11 -14.44
CA MET A 170 4.80 -11.31 -13.21
C MET A 170 4.63 -10.14 -12.23
N ALA A 171 4.68 -8.89 -12.72
CA ALA A 171 4.42 -7.72 -11.90
C ALA A 171 2.98 -7.71 -11.35
N GLY A 172 1.99 -8.03 -12.19
CA GLY A 172 0.58 -8.11 -11.80
C GLY A 172 0.30 -9.17 -10.74
N ILE A 173 0.93 -10.36 -10.86
CA ILE A 173 0.82 -11.44 -9.89
C ILE A 173 1.48 -11.06 -8.56
N PHE A 174 2.63 -10.38 -8.60
CA PHE A 174 3.34 -9.98 -7.37
C PHE A 174 2.63 -8.83 -6.64
N TRP A 175 1.95 -7.95 -7.38
CA TRP A 175 1.41 -6.71 -6.84
C TRP A 175 0.54 -6.87 -5.56
N PRO A 176 -0.44 -7.79 -5.49
CA PRO A 176 -1.19 -8.02 -4.25
C PRO A 176 -0.31 -8.49 -3.08
N VAL A 177 0.68 -9.35 -3.33
CA VAL A 177 1.61 -9.82 -2.28
C VAL A 177 2.53 -8.70 -1.81
N GLY A 178 3.07 -7.91 -2.74
CA GLY A 178 3.88 -6.74 -2.42
C GLY A 178 3.12 -5.75 -1.53
N MET A 179 1.86 -5.47 -1.89
CA MET A 179 1.00 -4.61 -1.08
C MET A 179 0.66 -5.23 0.28
N ALA A 180 0.46 -6.54 0.35
CA ALA A 180 0.31 -7.27 1.62
C ALA A 180 1.56 -7.13 2.50
N GLY A 181 2.74 -7.30 1.92
CA GLY A 181 4.04 -7.13 2.57
C GLY A 181 4.20 -5.74 3.18
N PHE A 182 4.00 -4.69 2.40
CA PHE A 182 4.05 -3.30 2.92
C PHE A 182 3.04 -3.04 4.04
N SER A 183 1.87 -3.66 3.95
CA SER A 183 0.82 -3.49 4.93
C SER A 183 1.05 -4.26 6.23
N TYR A 184 1.62 -5.46 6.15
CA TYR A 184 1.94 -6.30 7.29
C TYR A 184 3.20 -5.82 7.99
N SER A 185 4.18 -5.31 7.22
CA SER A 185 5.37 -4.63 7.75
C SER A 185 5.00 -3.59 8.81
N SER A 186 4.07 -2.67 8.50
CA SER A 186 3.69 -1.61 9.44
C SER A 186 2.84 -2.10 10.61
N LYS A 187 2.12 -3.22 10.46
CA LYS A 187 1.35 -3.84 11.55
C LYS A 187 2.24 -4.62 12.52
N LEU A 188 3.26 -5.30 12.00
CA LEU A 188 4.27 -5.98 12.80
C LEU A 188 5.19 -4.98 13.50
N ALA A 189 5.48 -3.84 12.86
CA ALA A 189 6.27 -2.77 13.44
C ALA A 189 5.71 -2.32 14.80
N VAL A 190 4.38 -2.18 14.88
CA VAL A 190 3.69 -1.64 16.06
C VAL A 190 3.46 -2.65 17.18
N LEU A 191 3.78 -3.94 16.99
CA LEU A 191 3.74 -4.94 18.08
C LEU A 191 4.78 -4.59 19.14
N ARG A 192 4.34 -4.40 20.39
CA ARG A 192 5.22 -4.00 21.49
C ARG A 192 5.82 -5.19 22.23
N ARG A 193 5.09 -6.30 22.35
CA ARG A 193 5.50 -7.48 23.13
C ARG A 193 6.41 -8.44 22.37
N SER A 194 6.51 -8.28 21.04
CA SER A 194 7.34 -9.13 20.20
C SER A 194 8.71 -8.55 19.89
N GLY A 195 9.74 -9.40 20.01
CA GLY A 195 11.10 -9.09 19.60
C GLY A 195 11.27 -8.99 18.08
N PHE A 196 12.43 -8.49 17.64
CA PHE A 196 12.74 -8.34 16.20
C PHE A 196 12.68 -9.68 15.45
N GLU A 197 13.20 -10.75 16.07
CA GLU A 197 13.23 -12.07 15.47
C GLU A 197 11.84 -12.70 15.31
N GLU A 198 10.94 -12.49 16.28
CA GLU A 198 9.55 -12.92 16.17
C GLU A 198 8.83 -12.18 15.04
N LYS A 199 9.04 -10.87 14.93
CA LYS A 199 8.50 -10.06 13.83
C LYS A 199 9.00 -10.56 12.48
N ARG A 200 10.30 -10.88 12.38
CA ARG A 200 10.93 -11.48 11.18
C ARG A 200 10.25 -12.78 10.80
N ARG A 201 10.10 -13.70 11.74
CA ARG A 201 9.47 -15.00 11.50
C ARG A 201 8.02 -14.84 11.04
N LEU A 202 7.24 -13.99 11.71
CA LEU A 202 5.86 -13.70 11.34
C LEU A 202 5.78 -13.07 9.94
N PHE A 203 6.66 -12.12 9.62
CA PHE A 203 6.68 -11.48 8.31
C PHE A 203 6.91 -12.48 7.18
N PHE A 204 7.87 -13.38 7.33
CA PHE A 204 8.15 -14.40 6.32
C PHE A 204 7.04 -15.46 6.20
N CYS A 205 6.12 -15.59 7.16
CA CYS A 205 4.93 -16.43 6.98
C CYS A 205 4.09 -15.98 5.78
N LEU A 206 4.11 -14.69 5.39
CA LEU A 206 3.44 -14.20 4.19
C LEU A 206 3.93 -14.92 2.92
N PHE A 207 5.24 -15.20 2.83
CA PHE A 207 5.86 -15.80 1.66
C PHE A 207 6.00 -17.32 1.78
N LEU A 208 6.19 -17.83 3.00
CA LEU A 208 6.50 -19.24 3.24
C LEU A 208 5.26 -20.11 3.52
N LYS A 209 4.13 -19.53 3.94
CA LYS A 209 2.91 -20.29 4.25
C LYS A 209 1.86 -20.06 3.15
N PRO A 210 1.56 -21.07 2.30
CA PRO A 210 0.62 -20.92 1.18
C PRO A 210 -0.75 -20.39 1.58
N ARG A 211 -1.26 -20.84 2.74
CA ARG A 211 -2.54 -20.36 3.28
C ARG A 211 -2.53 -18.85 3.56
N VAL A 212 -1.46 -18.33 4.17
CA VAL A 212 -1.32 -16.90 4.46
C VAL A 212 -1.18 -16.15 3.14
N MET A 213 -0.27 -16.61 2.28
CA MET A 213 -0.03 -16.00 0.97
C MET A 213 -1.29 -15.88 0.12
N LEU A 214 -2.03 -16.98 -0.10
CA LEU A 214 -3.20 -17.01 -0.97
C LEU A 214 -4.34 -16.17 -0.43
N MET A 215 -4.62 -16.25 0.87
CA MET A 215 -5.64 -15.43 1.52
C MET A 215 -5.28 -13.95 1.40
N SER A 216 -4.03 -13.59 1.69
CA SER A 216 -3.53 -12.22 1.53
C SER A 216 -3.60 -11.77 0.08
N TRP A 217 -3.24 -12.62 -0.88
CA TRP A 217 -3.29 -12.29 -2.30
C TRP A 217 -4.70 -11.89 -2.73
N ILE A 218 -5.69 -12.74 -2.44
CA ILE A 218 -7.09 -12.50 -2.81
C ILE A 218 -7.62 -11.24 -2.12
N PHE A 219 -7.40 -11.10 -0.81
CA PHE A 219 -7.86 -9.94 -0.06
C PHE A 219 -7.25 -8.63 -0.59
N PHE A 220 -5.93 -8.63 -0.85
CA PHE A 220 -5.24 -7.44 -1.33
C PHE A 220 -5.59 -7.10 -2.77
N LEU A 221 -5.90 -8.08 -3.63
CA LEU A 221 -6.43 -7.83 -4.97
C LEU A 221 -7.73 -7.00 -4.89
N PHE A 222 -8.72 -7.45 -4.11
CA PHE A 222 -9.97 -6.70 -3.94
C PHE A 222 -9.74 -5.33 -3.31
N ARG A 223 -8.88 -5.26 -2.30
CA ARG A 223 -8.52 -3.98 -1.68
C ARG A 223 -7.89 -3.01 -2.69
N ILE A 224 -7.01 -3.47 -3.57
CA ILE A 224 -6.36 -2.65 -4.58
C ILE A 224 -7.43 -2.09 -5.53
N LEU A 225 -8.37 -2.92 -5.99
CA LEU A 225 -9.47 -2.47 -6.86
C LEU A 225 -10.35 -1.40 -6.18
N ILE A 226 -10.75 -1.63 -4.93
CA ILE A 226 -11.55 -0.67 -4.16
C ILE A 226 -10.78 0.64 -3.98
N SER A 227 -9.49 0.56 -3.64
CA SER A 227 -8.64 1.74 -3.43
C SER A 227 -8.43 2.51 -4.74
N LEU A 228 -8.20 1.80 -5.84
CA LEU A 228 -8.01 2.39 -7.16
C LEU A 228 -9.25 3.20 -7.57
N ILE A 229 -10.44 2.65 -7.39
CA ILE A 229 -11.69 3.33 -7.78
C ILE A 229 -12.00 4.49 -6.83
N PHE A 230 -12.14 4.21 -5.54
CA PHE A 230 -12.72 5.16 -4.59
C PHE A 230 -11.72 6.10 -3.94
N VAL A 231 -10.44 5.73 -3.87
CA VAL A 231 -9.39 6.57 -3.24
C VAL A 231 -8.56 7.31 -4.29
N LEU A 232 -8.49 6.81 -5.54
CA LEU A 232 -7.70 7.44 -6.60
C LEU A 232 -8.56 8.00 -7.74
N ILE A 233 -9.24 7.17 -8.51
CA ILE A 233 -9.93 7.57 -9.75
C ILE A 233 -11.04 8.58 -9.48
N VAL A 234 -11.98 8.25 -8.59
CA VAL A 234 -13.12 9.13 -8.28
C VAL A 234 -12.66 10.46 -7.68
N PRO A 235 -11.77 10.50 -6.66
CA PRO A 235 -11.26 11.75 -6.13
C PRO A 235 -10.51 12.59 -7.17
N ILE A 236 -9.64 12.00 -8.00
CA ILE A 236 -8.95 12.75 -9.07
C ILE A 236 -9.96 13.34 -10.06
N GLY A 237 -10.96 12.56 -10.49
CA GLY A 237 -12.02 13.05 -11.38
C GLY A 237 -12.77 14.24 -10.78
N VAL A 238 -13.13 14.16 -9.49
CA VAL A 238 -13.75 15.30 -8.78
C VAL A 238 -12.81 16.49 -8.67
N LEU A 239 -11.52 16.26 -8.39
CA LEU A 239 -10.55 17.34 -8.22
C LEU A 239 -10.33 18.14 -9.52
N LEU A 240 -10.37 17.45 -10.66
CA LEU A 240 -10.20 18.04 -11.99
C LEU A 240 -11.48 18.69 -12.53
N SER A 241 -12.66 18.11 -12.25
CA SER A 241 -13.92 18.56 -12.85
C SER A 241 -14.68 19.63 -12.04
N VAL A 242 -14.43 19.77 -10.73
CA VAL A 242 -15.18 20.72 -9.87
C VAL A 242 -14.37 22.00 -9.62
N GLU A 243 -14.90 23.14 -10.05
CA GLU A 243 -14.22 24.44 -9.92
C GLU A 243 -14.25 25.00 -8.50
N ASN A 244 -15.42 24.91 -7.84
CA ASN A 244 -15.63 25.43 -6.49
C ASN A 244 -14.82 24.64 -5.46
N LEU A 245 -13.85 25.30 -4.81
CA LEU A 245 -12.89 24.67 -3.88
C LEU A 245 -13.58 23.96 -2.69
N PRO A 246 -14.46 24.61 -1.90
CA PRO A 246 -15.18 23.93 -0.82
C PRO A 246 -15.93 22.67 -1.28
N LEU A 247 -16.69 22.76 -2.37
CA LEU A 247 -17.48 21.65 -2.90
C LEU A 247 -16.59 20.52 -3.41
N ARG A 248 -15.50 20.86 -4.11
CA ARG A 248 -14.50 19.93 -4.64
C ARG A 248 -13.87 19.09 -3.52
N ILE A 249 -13.35 19.74 -2.49
CA ILE A 249 -12.70 19.06 -1.36
C ILE A 249 -13.71 18.23 -0.58
N LEU A 250 -14.94 18.72 -0.41
CA LEU A 250 -16.01 17.96 0.25
C LEU A 250 -16.33 16.66 -0.50
N LEU A 251 -16.59 16.73 -1.82
CA LEU A 251 -16.93 15.57 -2.64
C LEU A 251 -15.76 14.57 -2.76
N ALA A 252 -14.54 15.06 -2.93
CA ALA A 252 -13.33 14.22 -2.94
C ALA A 252 -13.11 13.52 -1.59
N SER A 253 -13.40 14.21 -0.48
CA SER A 253 -13.30 13.63 0.86
C SER A 253 -14.41 12.61 1.14
N LEU A 254 -15.66 12.91 0.76
CA LEU A 254 -16.79 12.00 0.95
C LEU A 254 -16.63 10.68 0.19
N SER A 255 -15.92 10.68 -0.94
CA SER A 255 -15.59 9.46 -1.69
C SER A 255 -14.37 8.74 -1.11
N ALA A 256 -13.23 9.43 -1.00
CA ALA A 256 -11.97 8.80 -0.62
C ALA A 256 -11.97 8.28 0.82
N ALA A 257 -12.56 9.03 1.74
CA ALA A 257 -12.23 8.91 3.14
C ALA A 257 -13.00 7.81 3.88
N PRO A 258 -14.30 7.54 3.60
CA PRO A 258 -14.97 6.32 4.05
C PRO A 258 -14.31 5.06 3.47
N ALA A 259 -14.01 5.06 2.17
CA ALA A 259 -13.38 3.92 1.49
C ALA A 259 -11.97 3.63 2.06
N TYR A 260 -11.14 4.66 2.21
CA TYR A 260 -9.81 4.52 2.80
C TYR A 260 -9.85 4.00 4.23
N SER A 261 -10.74 4.56 5.07
CA SER A 261 -10.89 4.15 6.46
C SER A 261 -11.38 2.71 6.56
N TYR A 262 -12.36 2.33 5.73
CA TYR A 262 -12.89 0.97 5.65
C TYR A 262 -11.80 -0.02 5.24
N VAL A 263 -11.11 0.26 4.13
CA VAL A 263 -10.07 -0.63 3.60
C VAL A 263 -8.92 -0.78 4.60
N LYS A 264 -8.51 0.28 5.29
CA LYS A 264 -7.50 0.20 6.35
C LYS A 264 -7.96 -0.67 7.51
N MET A 265 -9.18 -0.48 8.02
CA MET A 265 -9.75 -1.24 9.13
C MET A 265 -9.90 -2.72 8.77
N ALA A 266 -10.51 -3.00 7.61
CA ALA A 266 -10.66 -4.35 7.07
C ALA A 266 -9.31 -5.03 6.93
N THR A 267 -8.26 -4.31 6.48
CA THR A 267 -6.91 -4.87 6.42
C THR A 267 -6.36 -5.25 7.78
N PHE A 268 -6.58 -4.43 8.81
CA PHE A 268 -6.10 -4.71 10.15
C PHE A 268 -6.77 -5.96 10.73
N LYS A 269 -8.09 -6.05 10.62
CA LYS A 269 -8.84 -7.24 11.06
C LYS A 269 -8.49 -8.48 10.26
N PHE A 270 -8.32 -8.33 8.95
CA PHE A 270 -7.86 -9.41 8.08
C PHE A 270 -6.48 -9.93 8.53
N PHE A 271 -5.55 -9.03 8.84
CA PHE A 271 -4.26 -9.40 9.40
C PHE A 271 -4.41 -10.21 10.71
N LEU A 272 -5.23 -9.73 11.65
CA LEU A 272 -5.46 -10.44 12.91
C LEU A 272 -6.07 -11.83 12.71
N GLU A 273 -6.99 -11.99 11.77
CA GLU A 273 -7.62 -13.27 11.48
C GLU A 273 -6.66 -14.25 10.79
N VAL A 274 -5.91 -13.79 9.78
CA VAL A 274 -4.93 -14.63 9.07
C VAL A 274 -3.81 -15.08 10.01
N TYR A 275 -3.39 -14.19 10.92
CA TYR A 275 -2.35 -14.49 11.90
C TYR A 275 -2.87 -15.00 13.25
N ARG A 276 -4.18 -15.24 13.38
CA ARG A 276 -4.80 -15.79 14.60
C ARG A 276 -4.12 -17.06 15.13
N PRO A 277 -3.62 -18.00 14.30
CA PRO A 277 -2.93 -19.19 14.79
C PRO A 277 -1.65 -18.88 15.59
N TYR A 278 -1.00 -17.74 15.35
CA TYR A 278 0.27 -17.40 15.97
C TYR A 278 0.07 -16.79 17.37
N PRO A 279 0.70 -17.36 18.42
CA PRO A 279 0.49 -16.94 19.80
C PRO A 279 0.97 -15.51 20.07
N GLU A 280 1.97 -15.02 19.34
CA GLU A 280 2.50 -13.66 19.47
C GLU A 280 1.41 -12.61 19.23
N ILE A 281 0.58 -12.83 18.20
CA ILE A 281 -0.53 -11.93 17.86
C ILE A 281 -1.65 -12.01 18.90
N ARG A 282 -1.95 -13.21 19.41
CA ARG A 282 -2.96 -13.39 20.47
C ARG A 282 -2.53 -12.72 21.78
N ARG A 283 -1.24 -12.78 22.13
CA ARG A 283 -0.67 -12.11 23.31
C ARG A 283 -0.69 -10.59 23.19
N GLU A 284 -0.59 -10.04 21.98
CA GLU A 284 -0.65 -8.60 21.77
C GLU A 284 -2.10 -8.06 21.83
N TYR A 285 -3.08 -8.84 21.37
CA TYR A 285 -4.48 -8.41 21.25
C TYR A 285 -5.48 -9.35 21.98
N PRO A 286 -5.31 -9.63 23.29
CA PRO A 286 -6.15 -10.58 24.01
C PRO A 286 -7.63 -10.17 24.00
N GLU A 287 -7.93 -8.91 24.33
CA GLU A 287 -9.29 -8.36 24.37
C GLU A 287 -10.02 -8.48 23.02
N TYR A 288 -9.30 -8.34 21.90
CA TYR A 288 -9.88 -8.47 20.57
C TYR A 288 -10.32 -9.92 20.30
N PHE A 289 -9.47 -10.89 20.63
CA PHE A 289 -9.78 -12.29 20.38
C PHE A 289 -10.82 -12.85 21.34
N GLU A 290 -10.90 -12.34 22.57
CA GLU A 290 -11.94 -12.67 23.54
C GLU A 290 -13.32 -12.14 23.14
N ALA A 291 -13.37 -10.97 22.48
CA ALA A 291 -14.62 -10.36 22.04
C ALA A 291 -15.19 -10.96 20.73
N LEU A 292 -14.43 -11.80 20.01
CA LEU A 292 -14.89 -12.39 18.76
C LEU A 292 -15.83 -13.58 19.03
N PRO A 293 -17.02 -13.63 18.40
CA PRO A 293 -17.87 -14.81 18.47
C PRO A 293 -17.13 -16.04 17.93
N ASN A 294 -17.28 -17.19 18.61
CA ASN A 294 -16.68 -18.45 18.22
C ASN A 294 -17.11 -18.89 16.81
#